data_AF-A0A3M1FA22-F1
#
_entry.id   AF-A0A3M1FA22-F1
#
_cell.length_a   1.000
_cell.length_b   1.000
_cell.length_c   1.000
_cell.angle_alpha   90.00
_cell.angle_beta   90.00
_cell.angle_gamma   90.00
#
_symmetry.space_group_name_H-M   'P 1'
#
loop_
_entity.id
_entity.type
_entity.pdbx_description
1 polymer ?
#
loop_
_entity_poly.entity_id
_entity_poly.type
_entity_poly.pdbx_seq_one_letter_code
_entity_poly.pdbx_strand_id
1 'polypeptide(L)'
;MAKRKRKRNKNQRADLRKEGSQKATKEFRPSGTSINLSEWIGASSRFVRHNQRVLSALLLLVLVLIPFYTSVHFRMYPATLPITEKWAADTILNSVRNDLNAQITKQYPNLPPERKREVIEQELQKILAQQKSDFEAQVSQLSEQFKERLQDDTGQTYLLAIDPYFYLRRAELIVKTGDVCDEIRNGKCWDNHMIAPLGVPTKKDFHSSFGAWLYKAVSVFKPNLTVKNVFFYIPVLIASLSVIPAFFVGRRFGGNVAG
;
A
#
# COMPACT_ATOMS: atom_id res chain seq x y z
N MET A 1 -48.18 41.05 -29.24
CA MET A 1 -48.08 41.76 -27.93
C MET A 1 -46.96 41.15 -27.07
N ALA A 2 -45.70 41.61 -27.15
CA ALA A 2 -44.65 41.18 -26.21
C ALA A 2 -43.38 42.03 -26.32
N LYS A 3 -43.45 43.33 -26.00
CA LYS A 3 -42.25 44.18 -25.78
C LYS A 3 -42.55 45.18 -24.68
N ARG A 4 -42.25 44.83 -23.42
CA ARG A 4 -42.05 45.76 -22.28
C ARG A 4 -41.89 44.96 -20.97
N LYS A 5 -40.69 44.44 -20.68
CA LYS A 5 -40.31 43.97 -19.32
C LYS A 5 -38.80 43.71 -19.19
N ARG A 6 -37.95 44.66 -19.60
CA ARG A 6 -36.50 44.62 -19.35
C ARG A 6 -35.97 46.04 -19.10
N LYS A 7 -36.25 46.62 -17.93
CA LYS A 7 -35.56 47.85 -17.49
C LYS A 7 -35.56 48.16 -15.98
N ARG A 8 -35.97 47.23 -15.12
CA ARG A 8 -36.14 47.52 -13.68
C ARG A 8 -35.13 46.89 -12.71
N ASN A 9 -34.09 46.19 -13.20
CA ASN A 9 -33.24 45.37 -12.31
C ASN A 9 -31.75 45.75 -12.25
N LYS A 10 -31.39 47.02 -12.57
CA LYS A 10 -30.00 47.50 -12.42
C LYS A 10 -29.77 48.42 -11.21
N ASN A 11 -30.81 49.04 -10.64
CA ASN A 11 -30.62 49.98 -9.53
C ASN A 11 -30.60 49.34 -8.14
N GLN A 12 -31.16 48.13 -7.95
CA GLN A 12 -31.13 47.45 -6.63
C GLN A 12 -29.79 46.80 -6.27
N ARG A 13 -28.84 46.66 -7.22
CA ARG A 13 -27.52 46.07 -6.95
C ARG A 13 -26.45 47.09 -6.53
N ALA A 14 -26.74 48.39 -6.61
CA ALA A 14 -25.79 49.43 -6.21
C ALA A 14 -25.86 49.74 -4.69
N ASP A 15 -27.05 49.63 -4.08
CA ASP A 15 -27.24 50.01 -2.68
C ASP A 15 -26.81 48.93 -1.69
N LEU A 16 -26.92 47.64 -2.05
CA LEU A 16 -26.46 46.53 -1.20
C LEU A 16 -24.92 46.43 -1.07
N ARG A 17 -24.16 47.21 -1.84
CA ARG A 17 -22.69 47.25 -1.76
C ARG A 17 -22.16 48.29 -0.75
N LYS A 18 -22.99 49.23 -0.30
CA LYS A 18 -22.54 50.28 0.64
C LYS A 18 -22.80 49.95 2.11
N GLU A 19 -23.80 49.13 2.44
CA GLU A 19 -24.06 48.72 3.83
C GLU A 19 -23.11 47.62 4.35
N GLY A 20 -22.49 46.84 3.46
CA GLY A 20 -21.50 45.82 3.84
C GLY A 20 -20.11 46.37 4.18
N SER A 21 -19.81 47.63 3.83
CA SER A 21 -18.46 48.21 3.97
C SER A 21 -18.26 48.99 5.28
N GLN A 22 -19.32 49.30 6.03
CA GLN A 22 -19.21 50.12 7.26
C GLN A 22 -19.29 49.32 8.57
N LYS A 23 -19.45 47.98 8.52
CA LYS A 23 -19.46 47.11 9.72
C LYS A 23 -18.14 46.37 9.97
N ALA A 24 -17.08 46.63 9.20
CA ALA A 24 -15.82 45.88 9.26
C ALA A 24 -14.63 46.68 9.83
N THR A 25 -14.88 47.67 10.68
CA THR A 25 -13.85 48.36 11.49
C THR A 25 -14.24 48.36 12.96
N LYS A 26 -14.58 47.18 13.50
CA LYS A 26 -14.35 46.96 14.93
C LYS A 26 -12.86 46.80 15.10
N GLU A 27 -12.23 47.87 15.57
CA GLU A 27 -10.88 47.91 16.12
C GLU A 27 -10.62 46.63 16.92
N PHE A 28 -9.81 45.74 16.35
CA PHE A 28 -9.24 44.62 17.07
C PHE A 28 -8.26 45.24 18.06
N ARG A 29 -8.72 45.51 19.29
CA ARG A 29 -7.83 45.77 20.41
C ARG A 29 -7.21 44.43 20.78
N PRO A 30 -5.91 44.17 20.49
CA PRO A 30 -5.28 42.98 21.01
C PRO A 30 -5.36 43.08 22.54
N SER A 31 -6.09 42.17 23.17
CA SER A 31 -6.03 42.01 24.62
C SER A 31 -4.57 41.73 24.95
N GLY A 32 -3.91 42.69 25.57
CA GLY A 32 -2.47 42.68 25.88
C GLY A 32 -2.11 41.69 26.98
N THR A 33 -2.45 40.42 26.80
CA THR A 33 -1.68 39.33 27.41
C THR A 33 -0.41 39.18 26.57
N SER A 34 0.63 39.93 26.92
CA SER A 34 1.97 39.63 26.46
C SER A 34 2.30 38.22 26.93
N ILE A 35 2.23 37.25 26.02
CA ILE A 35 2.66 35.89 26.30
C ILE A 35 4.15 35.99 26.61
N ASN A 36 4.49 35.87 27.89
CA ASN A 36 5.86 35.97 28.35
C ASN A 36 6.59 34.70 27.92
N LEU A 37 7.22 34.75 26.75
CA LEU A 37 7.86 33.60 26.11
C LEU A 37 8.85 32.90 27.04
N SER A 38 9.50 33.67 27.92
CA SER A 38 10.43 33.16 28.94
C SER A 38 9.76 32.27 30.00
N GLU A 39 8.54 32.60 30.43
CA GLU A 39 7.79 31.77 31.39
C GLU A 39 7.30 30.48 30.75
N TRP A 40 6.88 30.53 29.48
CA TRP A 40 6.44 29.36 28.74
C TRP A 40 7.59 28.39 28.45
N ILE A 41 8.78 28.93 28.11
CA ILE A 41 10.03 28.15 27.98
C ILE A 41 10.48 27.60 29.35
N GLY A 42 10.32 28.36 30.43
CA GLY A 42 10.64 27.92 31.79
C GLY A 42 9.70 26.83 32.34
N ALA A 43 8.43 26.87 31.99
CA ALA A 43 7.44 25.85 32.35
C ALA A 43 7.65 24.56 31.55
N SER A 44 7.89 24.66 30.24
CA SER A 44 8.15 23.50 29.38
C SER A 44 9.46 22.78 29.74
N SER A 45 10.54 23.51 30.05
CA SER A 45 11.82 22.91 30.46
C SER A 45 11.80 22.23 31.84
N ARG A 46 10.91 22.65 32.76
CA ARG A 46 10.69 21.97 34.05
C ARG A 46 9.88 20.69 33.86
N PHE A 47 8.85 20.71 33.03
CA PHE A 47 8.06 19.54 32.68
C PHE A 47 8.91 18.47 31.96
N VAL A 48 9.75 18.88 31.01
CA VAL A 48 10.65 17.99 30.27
C VAL A 48 11.66 17.30 31.20
N ARG A 49 12.22 18.01 32.18
CA ARG A 49 13.14 17.41 33.17
C ARG A 49 12.44 16.43 34.11
N HIS A 50 11.22 16.75 34.55
CA HIS A 50 10.44 15.86 35.42
C HIS A 50 10.03 14.56 34.71
N ASN A 51 9.70 14.65 33.41
CA ASN A 51 9.22 13.53 32.60
C ASN A 51 10.27 12.94 31.65
N GLN A 52 11.56 13.25 31.84
CA GLN A 52 12.61 12.90 30.89
C GLN A 52 12.67 11.39 30.61
N ARG A 53 12.49 10.55 31.63
CA ARG A 53 12.48 9.08 31.49
C ARG A 53 11.31 8.57 30.64
N VAL A 54 10.12 9.16 30.84
CA VAL A 54 8.91 8.81 30.08
C VAL A 54 9.05 9.27 28.64
N LEU A 55 9.58 10.49 28.42
CA LEU A 55 9.81 11.05 27.10
C LEU A 55 10.85 10.22 26.32
N SER A 56 11.93 9.78 26.97
CA SER A 56 12.93 8.89 26.38
C SER A 56 12.36 7.51 26.04
N ALA A 57 11.50 6.95 26.90
CA ALA A 57 10.84 5.67 26.61
C ALA A 57 9.87 5.77 25.42
N LEU A 58 9.09 6.85 25.35
CA LEU A 58 8.22 7.13 24.21
C LEU A 58 9.00 7.34 22.91
N LEU A 59 10.12 8.07 22.96
CA LEU A 59 11.00 8.24 21.82
C LEU A 59 11.52 6.90 21.31
N LEU A 60 12.03 6.03 22.19
CA LEU A 60 12.51 4.70 21.82
C LEU A 60 11.39 3.85 21.22
N LEU A 61 10.18 3.90 21.78
CA LEU A 61 9.03 3.20 21.23
C LEU A 61 8.68 3.69 19.81
N VAL A 62 8.69 5.00 19.57
CA VAL A 62 8.46 5.56 18.23
C VAL A 62 9.56 5.12 17.25
N LEU A 63 10.83 5.09 17.69
CA LEU A 63 11.97 4.64 16.88
C LEU A 63 11.86 3.16 16.49
N VAL A 64 11.27 2.29 17.32
CA VAL A 64 10.98 0.90 16.96
C VAL A 64 9.75 0.79 16.05
N LEU A 65 8.71 1.59 16.31
CA LEU A 65 7.44 1.48 15.60
C LEU A 65 7.53 1.92 14.14
N ILE A 66 8.36 2.92 13.81
CA ILE A 66 8.56 3.37 12.42
C ILE A 66 9.08 2.23 11.52
N PRO A 67 10.24 1.59 11.80
CA PRO A 67 10.76 0.50 11.00
C PRO A 67 9.86 -0.74 11.05
N PHE A 68 9.15 -0.97 12.16
CA PHE A 68 8.13 -2.01 12.24
C PHE A 68 7.00 -1.75 11.24
N TYR A 69 6.43 -0.55 11.23
CA TYR A 69 5.36 -0.17 10.32
C TYR A 69 5.81 -0.24 8.87
N THR A 70 6.98 0.29 8.52
CA THR A 70 7.49 0.25 7.15
C THR A 70 7.75 -1.19 6.69
N SER A 71 8.29 -2.05 7.57
CA SER A 71 8.48 -3.48 7.31
C SER A 71 7.16 -4.17 6.96
N VAL A 72 6.12 -3.96 7.77
CA VAL A 72 4.78 -4.50 7.51
C VAL A 72 4.22 -3.93 6.19
N HIS A 73 4.27 -2.60 6.02
CA HIS A 73 3.70 -1.92 4.85
C HIS A 73 4.27 -2.44 3.54
N PHE A 74 5.60 -2.51 3.41
CA PHE A 74 6.23 -3.00 2.18
C PHE A 74 6.04 -4.51 1.98
N ARG A 75 6.03 -5.31 3.05
CA ARG A 75 5.81 -6.76 2.93
C ARG A 75 4.35 -7.13 2.64
N MET A 76 3.41 -6.26 2.97
CA MET A 76 1.99 -6.40 2.63
C MET A 76 1.66 -5.91 1.21
N TYR A 77 2.58 -5.25 0.51
CA TYR A 77 2.35 -4.73 -0.83
C TYR A 77 1.87 -5.79 -1.85
N PRO A 78 2.39 -7.04 -1.86
CA PRO A 78 1.88 -8.08 -2.74
C PRO A 78 0.46 -8.56 -2.40
N ALA A 79 -0.07 -8.28 -1.22
CA ALA A 79 -1.39 -8.73 -0.81
C ALA A 79 -2.51 -7.99 -1.57
N THR A 80 -2.31 -6.71 -1.84
CA THR A 80 -3.31 -5.86 -2.54
C THR A 80 -2.99 -5.63 -4.02
N LEU A 81 -1.80 -6.05 -4.46
CA LEU A 81 -1.33 -5.96 -5.84
C LEU A 81 -1.52 -4.57 -6.48
N PRO A 82 -1.20 -3.45 -5.82
CA PRO A 82 -1.51 -2.10 -6.34
C PRO A 82 -0.74 -1.77 -7.63
N ILE A 83 0.34 -2.51 -7.92
CA ILE A 83 1.08 -2.38 -9.18
C ILE A 83 0.22 -2.69 -10.42
N THR A 84 -0.83 -3.50 -10.28
CA THR A 84 -1.74 -3.88 -11.37
C THR A 84 -2.52 -2.68 -11.92
N GLU A 85 -2.84 -1.68 -11.08
CA GLU A 85 -3.48 -0.44 -11.51
C GLU A 85 -2.57 0.36 -12.44
N LYS A 86 -1.27 0.42 -12.12
CA LYS A 86 -0.29 1.07 -12.98
C LYS A 86 -0.14 0.35 -14.31
N TRP A 87 -0.03 -0.98 -14.30
CA TRP A 87 0.04 -1.77 -15.54
C TRP A 87 -1.20 -1.59 -16.41
N ALA A 88 -2.38 -1.51 -15.79
CA ALA A 88 -3.64 -1.28 -16.49
C ALA A 88 -3.68 0.13 -17.10
N ALA A 89 -3.33 1.16 -16.32
CA ALA A 89 -3.23 2.53 -16.80
C ALA A 89 -2.25 2.66 -17.97
N ASP A 90 -1.05 2.10 -17.86
CA ASP A 90 -0.04 2.15 -18.92
C ASP A 90 -0.54 1.43 -20.19
N THR A 91 -1.24 0.29 -20.04
CA THR A 91 -1.81 -0.48 -21.15
C THR A 91 -2.90 0.32 -21.88
N ILE A 92 -3.84 0.91 -21.15
CA ILE A 92 -4.93 1.71 -21.73
C ILE A 92 -4.36 2.97 -22.38
N LEU A 93 -3.44 3.69 -21.72
CA LEU A 93 -2.80 4.88 -22.27
C LEU A 93 -2.05 4.56 -23.57
N ASN A 94 -1.34 3.43 -23.63
CA ASN A 94 -0.66 3.01 -24.85
C ASN A 94 -1.65 2.65 -25.97
N SER A 95 -2.78 2.01 -25.65
CA SER A 95 -3.86 1.76 -26.62
C SER A 95 -4.40 3.07 -27.20
N VAL A 96 -4.78 4.03 -26.35
CA VAL A 96 -5.33 5.33 -26.77
C VAL A 96 -4.31 6.11 -27.60
N ARG A 97 -3.03 6.10 -27.22
CA ARG A 97 -1.96 6.74 -28.01
C ARG A 97 -1.83 6.12 -29.40
N ASN A 98 -1.93 4.80 -29.51
CA ASN A 98 -1.86 4.12 -30.81
C ASN A 98 -3.06 4.48 -31.69
N ASP A 99 -4.26 4.54 -31.12
CA ASP A 99 -5.48 4.94 -31.83
C ASP A 99 -5.40 6.40 -32.30
N LEU A 100 -4.98 7.32 -31.43
CA LEU A 100 -4.75 8.72 -31.78
C LEU A 100 -3.69 8.87 -32.87
N ASN A 101 -2.59 8.12 -32.79
CA ASN A 101 -1.55 8.14 -33.80
C ASN A 101 -2.08 7.70 -35.18
N ALA A 102 -2.91 6.66 -35.22
CA ALA A 102 -3.55 6.21 -36.47
C ALA A 102 -4.51 7.27 -37.03
N GLN A 103 -5.34 7.87 -36.17
CA GLN A 103 -6.30 8.92 -36.55
C GLN A 103 -5.59 10.18 -37.07
N ILE A 104 -4.60 10.68 -36.32
CA ILE A 104 -3.83 11.89 -36.68
C ILE A 104 -3.01 11.65 -37.94
N THR A 105 -2.42 10.46 -38.11
CA THR A 105 -1.68 10.14 -39.35
C THR A 105 -2.59 10.14 -40.57
N LYS A 106 -3.83 9.66 -40.44
CA LYS A 106 -4.82 9.71 -41.52
C LYS A 106 -5.27 11.13 -41.85
N GLN A 107 -5.43 11.98 -40.83
CA GLN A 107 -5.85 13.38 -41.00
C GLN A 107 -4.72 14.28 -41.50
N TYR A 108 -3.48 14.03 -41.06
CA TYR A 108 -2.29 14.84 -41.35
C TYR A 108 -1.12 13.95 -41.80
N PRO A 109 -1.13 13.43 -43.03
CA PRO A 109 -0.11 12.51 -43.51
C PRO A 109 1.29 13.14 -43.59
N ASN A 110 1.39 14.45 -43.83
CA ASN A 110 2.66 15.17 -44.00
C ASN A 110 3.19 15.82 -42.71
N LEU A 111 2.60 15.52 -41.54
CA LEU A 111 3.02 16.13 -40.28
C LEU A 111 4.36 15.55 -39.81
N PRO A 112 5.37 16.39 -39.49
CA PRO A 112 6.64 15.92 -38.93
C PRO A 112 6.44 15.09 -37.65
N PRO A 113 7.24 14.04 -37.41
CA PRO A 113 7.06 13.12 -36.27
C PRO A 113 7.00 13.82 -34.90
N GLU A 114 7.79 14.87 -34.73
CA GLU A 114 7.95 15.62 -33.48
C GLU A 114 6.67 16.42 -33.19
N ARG A 115 6.16 17.13 -34.19
CA ARG A 115 4.86 17.81 -34.10
C ARG A 115 3.71 16.83 -33.92
N LYS A 116 3.79 15.65 -34.54
CA LYS A 116 2.77 14.60 -34.38
C LYS A 116 2.68 14.12 -32.93
N ARG A 117 3.81 13.91 -32.25
CA ARG A 117 3.86 13.55 -30.82
C ARG A 117 3.24 14.64 -29.93
N GLU A 118 3.53 15.91 -30.20
CA GLU A 118 2.93 17.04 -29.48
C GLU A 118 1.40 17.04 -29.60
N VAL A 119 0.87 16.85 -30.81
CA VAL A 119 -0.58 16.81 -31.06
C VAL A 119 -1.22 15.59 -30.39
N ILE A 120 -0.59 14.41 -30.47
CA ILE A 120 -1.07 13.20 -29.77
C ILE A 120 -1.17 13.44 -28.27
N GLU A 121 -0.14 14.01 -27.65
CA GLU A 121 -0.15 14.23 -26.20
C GLU A 121 -1.18 15.30 -25.80
N GLN A 122 -1.34 16.36 -26.60
CA GLN A 122 -2.40 17.36 -26.36
C GLN A 122 -3.81 16.76 -26.44
N GLU A 123 -4.09 15.94 -27.45
CA GLU A 123 -5.39 15.27 -27.59
C GLU A 123 -5.60 14.22 -26.50
N LEU A 124 -4.55 13.49 -26.11
CA LEU A 124 -4.60 12.54 -24.99
C LEU A 124 -4.98 13.26 -23.69
N GLN A 125 -4.35 14.39 -23.37
CA GLN A 125 -4.67 15.16 -22.17
C GLN A 125 -6.11 15.70 -22.19
N LYS A 126 -6.63 16.11 -23.36
CA LYS A 126 -8.04 16.51 -23.50
C LYS A 126 -8.99 15.34 -23.24
N ILE A 127 -8.71 14.17 -23.81
CA ILE A 127 -9.51 12.96 -23.61
C ILE A 127 -9.50 12.57 -22.13
N LEU A 128 -8.33 12.53 -21.48
CA LEU A 128 -8.21 12.19 -20.07
C LEU A 128 -8.95 13.20 -19.17
N ALA A 129 -8.94 14.49 -19.51
CA ALA A 129 -9.67 15.51 -18.77
C ALA A 129 -11.20 15.40 -18.95
N GLN A 130 -11.67 15.02 -20.15
CA GLN A 130 -13.09 14.91 -20.46
C GLN A 130 -13.70 13.58 -20.00
N GLN A 131 -12.93 12.48 -20.08
CA GLN A 131 -13.38 11.11 -19.85
C GLN A 131 -12.71 10.48 -18.63
N LYS A 132 -12.34 11.29 -17.62
CA LYS A 132 -11.61 10.82 -16.43
C LYS A 132 -12.31 9.63 -15.75
N SER A 133 -13.63 9.70 -15.58
CA SER A 133 -14.41 8.62 -14.95
C SER A 133 -14.37 7.33 -15.76
N ASP A 134 -14.48 7.42 -17.08
CA ASP A 134 -14.46 6.24 -17.96
C ASP A 134 -13.08 5.61 -18.01
N PHE A 135 -12.03 6.43 -18.01
CA PHE A 135 -10.64 5.99 -17.91
C PHE A 135 -10.39 5.25 -16.59
N GLU A 136 -10.78 5.83 -15.45
CA GLU A 136 -10.62 5.19 -14.13
C GLU A 136 -11.40 3.86 -14.04
N ALA A 137 -12.60 3.79 -14.61
CA ALA A 137 -13.38 2.55 -14.66
C ALA A 137 -12.69 1.47 -15.51
N GLN A 138 -12.17 1.82 -16.69
CA GLN A 138 -11.42 0.87 -17.53
C GLN A 138 -10.14 0.39 -16.84
N VAL A 139 -9.41 1.30 -16.17
CA VAL A 139 -8.22 0.95 -15.39
C VAL A 139 -8.57 -0.02 -14.27
N SER A 140 -9.65 0.24 -13.51
CA SER A 140 -10.10 -0.66 -12.44
C SER A 140 -10.45 -2.04 -12.98
N GLN A 141 -11.24 -2.11 -14.05
CA GLN A 141 -11.66 -3.38 -14.65
C GLN A 141 -10.48 -4.19 -15.18
N LEU A 142 -9.53 -3.55 -15.86
CA LEU A 142 -8.34 -4.23 -16.37
C LEU A 142 -7.38 -4.63 -15.23
N SER A 143 -7.28 -3.80 -14.19
CA SER A 143 -6.51 -4.12 -12.98
C SER A 143 -7.05 -5.37 -12.27
N GLU A 144 -8.37 -5.50 -12.15
CA GLU A 144 -9.02 -6.71 -11.62
C GLU A 144 -8.68 -7.95 -12.44
N GLN A 145 -8.72 -7.86 -13.78
CA GLN A 145 -8.30 -8.97 -14.65
C GLN A 145 -6.83 -9.38 -14.45
N PHE A 146 -5.94 -8.43 -14.14
CA PHE A 146 -4.55 -8.75 -13.77
C PHE A 146 -4.46 -9.39 -12.39
N LYS A 147 -5.24 -8.93 -11.41
CA LYS A 147 -5.29 -9.52 -10.05
C LYS A 147 -5.79 -10.96 -10.10
N GLU A 148 -6.83 -11.25 -10.88
CA GLU A 148 -7.38 -12.60 -11.08
C GLU A 148 -6.32 -13.60 -11.57
N ARG A 149 -5.34 -13.17 -12.36
CA ARG A 149 -4.24 -14.03 -12.82
C ARG A 149 -3.15 -14.27 -11.78
N LEU A 150 -3.10 -13.44 -10.74
CA LEU A 150 -2.09 -13.46 -9.68
C LEU A 150 -2.64 -13.99 -8.35
N GLN A 151 -3.94 -14.27 -8.31
CA GLN A 151 -4.65 -14.78 -7.15
C GLN A 151 -5.30 -16.12 -7.49
N ASP A 152 -5.62 -16.91 -6.47
CA ASP A 152 -6.49 -18.08 -6.63
C ASP A 152 -7.96 -17.70 -6.51
N ASP A 153 -8.85 -18.69 -6.65
CA ASP A 153 -10.30 -18.53 -6.57
C ASP A 153 -10.80 -17.94 -5.22
N THR A 154 -9.95 -17.95 -4.18
CA THR A 154 -10.25 -17.36 -2.88
C THR A 154 -9.79 -15.90 -2.76
N GLY A 155 -9.19 -15.35 -3.82
CA GLY A 155 -8.55 -14.03 -3.83
C GLY A 155 -7.18 -14.01 -3.16
N GLN A 156 -6.60 -15.17 -2.81
CA GLN A 156 -5.30 -15.24 -2.17
C GLN A 156 -4.20 -15.15 -3.24
N THR A 157 -3.36 -14.12 -3.14
CA THR A 157 -2.18 -13.95 -3.99
C THR A 157 -1.28 -15.18 -3.90
N TYR A 158 -0.81 -15.65 -5.06
CA TYR A 158 0.16 -16.73 -5.16
C TYR A 158 1.47 -16.40 -4.42
N LEU A 159 2.16 -17.44 -3.95
CA LEU A 159 3.48 -17.26 -3.36
C LEU A 159 4.46 -16.78 -4.43
N LEU A 160 5.38 -15.90 -4.05
CA LEU A 160 6.23 -15.12 -4.97
C LEU A 160 7.10 -15.97 -5.92
N ALA A 161 7.50 -17.16 -5.48
CA ALA A 161 8.46 -18.01 -6.19
C ALA A 161 8.12 -19.49 -6.01
N ILE A 162 8.90 -20.38 -6.62
CA ILE A 162 8.72 -21.83 -6.54
C ILE A 162 9.12 -22.42 -5.17
N ASP A 163 10.18 -21.89 -4.54
CA ASP A 163 10.68 -22.46 -3.27
C ASP A 163 9.65 -22.40 -2.12
N PRO A 164 8.88 -21.31 -1.93
CA PRO A 164 7.80 -21.30 -0.95
C PRO A 164 6.76 -22.41 -1.14
N TYR A 165 6.47 -22.85 -2.37
CA TYR A 165 5.52 -23.95 -2.61
C TYR A 165 6.05 -25.29 -2.10
N PHE A 166 7.35 -25.51 -2.18
CA PHE A 166 7.98 -26.70 -1.63
C PHE A 166 7.76 -26.80 -0.11
N TYR A 167 7.99 -25.70 0.61
CA TYR A 167 7.76 -25.67 2.06
C TYR A 167 6.27 -25.69 2.42
N LEU A 168 5.41 -25.05 1.62
CA LEU A 168 3.96 -25.08 1.78
C LEU A 168 3.45 -26.53 1.75
N ARG A 169 3.81 -27.31 0.72
CA ARG A 169 3.39 -28.72 0.60
C ARG A 169 3.79 -29.53 1.83
N ARG A 170 5.03 -29.36 2.30
CA ARG A 170 5.52 -30.06 3.50
C ARG A 170 4.76 -29.65 4.74
N ALA A 171 4.43 -28.37 4.89
CA ALA A 171 3.62 -27.91 6.01
C ALA A 171 2.20 -28.46 5.95
N GLU A 172 1.57 -28.52 4.77
CA GLU A 172 0.27 -29.17 4.58
C GLU A 172 0.32 -30.64 4.98
N LEU A 173 1.41 -31.35 4.64
CA LEU A 173 1.59 -32.73 5.05
C LEU A 173 1.77 -32.88 6.56
N ILE A 174 2.56 -32.01 7.21
CA ILE A 174 2.69 -31.99 8.68
C ILE A 174 1.33 -31.73 9.35
N VAL A 175 0.50 -30.87 8.76
CA VAL A 175 -0.85 -30.61 9.27
C VAL A 175 -1.74 -31.84 9.13
N LYS A 176 -1.67 -32.54 7.98
CA LYS A 176 -2.51 -33.70 7.66
C LYS A 176 -2.10 -34.99 8.35
N THR A 177 -0.80 -35.32 8.36
CA THR A 177 -0.26 -36.62 8.80
C THR A 177 0.65 -36.51 10.02
N GLY A 178 1.13 -35.31 10.36
CA GLY A 178 2.10 -35.09 11.45
C GLY A 178 3.57 -35.21 11.03
N ASP A 179 3.84 -35.56 9.77
CA ASP A 179 5.18 -35.74 9.21
C ASP A 179 5.36 -35.06 7.84
N VAL A 180 6.61 -34.97 7.37
CA VAL A 180 6.98 -34.34 6.08
C VAL A 180 7.15 -35.33 4.93
N CYS A 181 6.96 -36.63 5.16
CA CYS A 181 7.03 -37.66 4.14
C CYS A 181 5.66 -38.16 3.71
N ASP A 182 5.62 -38.62 2.47
CA ASP A 182 4.49 -39.36 1.93
C ASP A 182 4.46 -40.79 2.49
N GLU A 183 5.63 -41.40 2.73
CA GLU A 183 5.74 -42.72 3.33
C GLU A 183 7.04 -42.95 4.11
N ILE A 184 7.07 -44.03 4.90
CA ILE A 184 8.25 -44.47 5.64
C ILE A 184 8.76 -45.78 5.02
N ARG A 185 9.96 -45.75 4.40
CA ARG A 185 10.63 -46.93 3.86
C ARG A 185 11.87 -47.24 4.70
N ASN A 186 11.95 -48.45 5.25
CA ASN A 186 13.08 -48.91 6.07
C ASN A 186 13.40 -47.93 7.23
N GLY A 187 12.38 -47.42 7.91
CA GLY A 187 12.52 -46.46 9.01
C GLY A 187 12.97 -45.05 8.61
N LYS A 188 13.11 -44.77 7.30
CA LYS A 188 13.42 -43.44 6.77
C LYS A 188 12.18 -42.82 6.16
N CYS A 189 12.05 -41.51 6.29
CA CYS A 189 10.97 -40.70 5.76
C CYS A 189 11.25 -40.39 4.28
N TRP A 190 10.32 -40.68 3.37
CA TRP A 190 10.47 -40.50 1.92
C TRP A 190 9.41 -39.56 1.33
N ASP A 191 9.86 -38.69 0.43
CA ASP A 191 9.03 -37.80 -0.38
C ASP A 191 8.97 -38.36 -1.81
N ASN A 192 7.81 -38.86 -2.20
CA ASN A 192 7.57 -39.51 -3.50
C ASN A 192 7.24 -38.53 -4.62
N HIS A 193 6.99 -37.26 -4.29
CA HIS A 193 6.71 -36.23 -5.29
C HIS A 193 7.98 -35.50 -5.75
N MET A 194 9.15 -35.88 -5.23
CA MET A 194 10.44 -35.46 -5.73
C MET A 194 11.12 -36.61 -6.48
N ILE A 195 11.58 -36.36 -7.71
CA ILE A 195 12.24 -37.39 -8.54
C ILE A 195 11.33 -38.63 -8.70
N ALA A 196 10.09 -38.40 -9.17
CA ALA A 196 9.16 -39.50 -9.43
C ALA A 196 9.73 -40.44 -10.53
N PRO A 197 9.58 -41.77 -10.40
CA PRO A 197 8.85 -42.49 -9.34
C PRO A 197 9.72 -42.90 -8.13
N LEU A 198 11.01 -42.54 -8.11
CA LEU A 198 11.97 -43.04 -7.13
C LEU A 198 11.74 -42.44 -5.73
N GLY A 199 11.42 -41.15 -5.66
CA GLY A 199 11.33 -40.40 -4.41
C GLY A 199 12.71 -40.00 -3.87
N VAL A 200 12.71 -39.18 -2.81
CA VAL A 200 13.93 -38.80 -2.08
C VAL A 200 13.74 -38.96 -0.57
N PRO A 201 14.79 -39.35 0.17
CA PRO A 201 14.74 -39.32 1.63
C PRO A 201 14.61 -37.87 2.11
N THR A 202 13.67 -37.63 3.03
CA THR A 202 13.37 -36.31 3.57
C THR A 202 13.45 -36.30 5.09
N LYS A 203 13.59 -35.11 5.65
CA LYS A 203 13.61 -34.87 7.10
C LYS A 203 12.83 -33.60 7.41
N LYS A 204 12.32 -33.52 8.63
CA LYS A 204 11.65 -32.32 9.13
C LYS A 204 12.61 -31.14 9.07
N ASP A 205 12.17 -30.06 8.45
CA ASP A 205 12.88 -28.78 8.41
C ASP A 205 12.12 -27.74 9.24
N PHE A 206 12.85 -26.73 9.71
CA PHE A 206 12.30 -25.69 10.57
C PHE A 206 11.20 -24.90 9.87
N HIS A 207 11.38 -24.54 8.59
CA HIS A 207 10.47 -23.66 7.88
C HIS A 207 9.09 -24.29 7.70
N SER A 208 9.05 -25.54 7.24
CA SER A 208 7.81 -26.32 7.11
C SER A 208 7.14 -26.57 8.46
N SER A 209 7.93 -26.92 9.49
CA SER A 209 7.41 -27.22 10.83
C SER A 209 6.85 -25.97 11.51
N PHE A 210 7.55 -24.84 11.40
CA PHE A 210 7.11 -23.55 11.92
C PHE A 210 5.83 -23.09 11.22
N GLY A 211 5.76 -23.22 9.89
CA GLY A 211 4.56 -22.86 9.14
C GLY A 211 3.34 -23.72 9.52
N ALA A 212 3.52 -25.02 9.70
CA ALA A 212 2.46 -25.92 10.18
C ALA A 212 2.01 -25.59 11.63
N TRP A 213 2.97 -25.29 12.51
CA TRP A 213 2.68 -24.85 13.89
C TRP A 213 1.91 -23.53 13.91
N LEU A 214 2.37 -22.55 13.12
CA LEU A 214 1.72 -21.24 13.03
C LEU A 214 0.31 -21.37 12.47
N TYR A 215 0.11 -22.21 11.45
CA TYR A 215 -1.21 -22.52 10.92
C TYR A 215 -2.13 -23.10 12.01
N LYS A 216 -1.67 -24.08 12.78
CA LYS A 216 -2.43 -24.65 13.89
C LYS A 216 -2.77 -23.60 14.95
N ALA A 217 -1.84 -22.70 15.27
CA ALA A 217 -2.10 -21.62 16.23
C ALA A 217 -3.13 -20.60 15.71
N VAL A 218 -3.03 -20.18 14.45
CA VAL A 218 -3.93 -19.17 13.86
C VAL A 218 -5.31 -19.75 13.56
N SER A 219 -5.40 -21.02 13.13
CA SER A 219 -6.66 -21.68 12.80
C SER A 219 -7.60 -21.85 14.00
N VAL A 220 -7.07 -21.86 15.23
CA VAL A 220 -7.89 -21.79 16.46
C VAL A 220 -8.77 -20.54 16.50
N PHE A 221 -8.27 -19.41 15.99
CA PHE A 221 -9.00 -18.14 15.96
C PHE A 221 -9.72 -17.91 14.64
N LYS A 222 -9.20 -18.46 13.53
CA LYS A 222 -9.74 -18.30 12.17
C LYS A 222 -9.74 -19.64 11.43
N PRO A 223 -10.77 -20.48 11.60
CA PRO A 223 -10.80 -21.85 11.07
C PRO A 223 -10.89 -21.90 9.53
N ASN A 224 -11.38 -20.84 8.88
CA ASN A 224 -11.57 -20.80 7.42
C ASN A 224 -10.29 -20.48 6.64
N LEU A 225 -9.13 -20.37 7.30
CA LEU A 225 -7.86 -20.11 6.62
C LEU A 225 -7.26 -21.41 6.09
N THR A 226 -6.62 -21.31 4.92
CA THR A 226 -5.79 -22.38 4.38
C THR A 226 -4.34 -22.26 4.88
N VAL A 227 -3.56 -23.33 4.75
CA VAL A 227 -2.12 -23.30 5.07
C VAL A 227 -1.40 -22.28 4.19
N LYS A 228 -1.80 -22.15 2.91
CA LYS A 228 -1.28 -21.15 1.96
C LYS A 228 -1.49 -19.72 2.47
N ASN A 229 -2.68 -19.39 2.99
CA ASN A 229 -2.94 -18.05 3.54
C ASN A 229 -1.93 -17.72 4.65
N VAL A 230 -1.67 -18.65 5.57
CA VAL A 230 -0.72 -18.43 6.66
C VAL A 230 0.71 -18.33 6.14
N PHE A 231 1.10 -19.20 5.21
CA PHE A 231 2.42 -19.19 4.58
C PHE A 231 2.74 -17.87 3.87
N PHE A 232 1.75 -17.27 3.22
CA PHE A 232 1.89 -15.97 2.56
C PHE A 232 2.33 -14.87 3.55
N TYR A 233 1.86 -14.92 4.80
CA TYR A 233 2.18 -13.92 5.83
C TYR A 233 3.42 -14.25 6.68
N ILE A 234 4.04 -15.43 6.53
CA ILE A 234 5.27 -15.77 7.26
C ILE A 234 6.39 -14.72 7.08
N PRO A 235 6.70 -14.26 5.84
CA PRO A 235 7.73 -13.24 5.66
C PRO A 235 7.40 -11.91 6.35
N VAL A 236 6.11 -11.51 6.38
CA VAL A 236 5.66 -10.31 7.08
C VAL A 236 5.91 -10.45 8.57
N LEU A 237 5.50 -11.58 9.16
CA LEU A 237 5.66 -11.86 10.59
C LEU A 237 7.14 -11.86 11.00
N ILE A 238 7.98 -12.65 10.30
CA ILE A 238 9.40 -12.78 10.63
C ILE A 238 10.12 -11.43 10.45
N ALA A 239 9.87 -10.70 9.36
CA ALA A 239 10.52 -9.42 9.12
C ALA A 239 10.12 -8.38 10.19
N SER A 240 8.86 -8.38 10.60
CA SER A 240 8.34 -7.44 11.61
C SER A 240 8.92 -7.75 12.99
N LEU A 241 8.97 -9.03 13.38
CA LEU A 241 9.58 -9.45 14.64
C LEU A 241 11.10 -9.25 14.67
N SER A 242 11.78 -9.31 13.52
CA SER A 242 13.22 -9.09 13.41
C SER A 242 13.65 -7.64 13.68
N VAL A 243 12.73 -6.67 13.61
CA VAL A 243 13.02 -5.26 13.94
C VAL A 243 13.44 -5.11 15.39
N ILE A 244 12.84 -5.88 16.32
CA ILE A 244 13.12 -5.80 17.75
C ILE A 244 14.57 -6.20 18.09
N PRO A 245 15.06 -7.42 17.73
CA PRO A 245 16.44 -7.77 17.99
C PRO A 245 17.42 -6.88 17.22
N ALA A 246 17.10 -6.47 15.98
CA ALA A 246 17.94 -5.54 15.22
C ALA A 246 18.12 -4.20 15.93
N PHE A 247 17.03 -3.64 16.48
CA PHE A 247 17.05 -2.42 17.27
C PHE A 247 17.95 -2.57 18.51
N PHE A 248 17.80 -3.65 19.28
CA PHE A 248 18.64 -3.86 20.47
C PHE A 248 20.11 -4.08 20.13
N VAL A 249 20.42 -4.71 19.00
CA VAL A 249 21.79 -4.82 18.50
C VAL A 249 22.35 -3.45 18.13
N GLY A 250 21.61 -2.64 17.36
CA GLY A 250 22.01 -1.27 17.01
C GLY A 250 22.25 -0.41 18.25
N ARG A 251 21.34 -0.49 19.22
CA ARG A 251 21.43 0.23 20.50
C ARG A 251 22.67 -0.15 21.30
N ARG A 252 23.07 -1.43 21.26
CA ARG A 252 24.27 -1.91 21.97
C ARG A 252 25.55 -1.28 21.42
N PHE A 253 25.63 -1.03 20.12
CA PHE A 253 26.85 -0.53 19.48
C PHE A 253 26.93 1.00 19.37
N GLY A 254 25.81 1.68 19.12
CA GLY A 254 25.79 3.14 18.92
C GLY A 254 24.86 3.92 19.85
N GLY A 255 24.42 3.31 20.96
CA GLY A 255 23.53 3.94 21.93
C GLY A 255 22.12 4.21 21.37
N ASN A 256 21.33 5.04 22.06
CA ASN A 256 19.92 5.30 21.74
C ASN A 256 19.66 6.01 20.39
N VAL A 257 20.71 6.39 19.65
CA VAL A 257 20.60 7.03 18.32
C VAL A 257 20.78 6.00 17.20
N ALA A 258 21.56 4.93 17.45
CA ALA A 258 21.81 3.87 16.48
C ALA A 258 20.84 2.69 16.58
N GLY A 259 20.14 2.57 17.71
CA GLY A 259 19.01 1.68 17.92
C GLY A 259 17.82 2.52 18.28
#